data_AF-A0A933YJE7-F1
#
_entry.id   AF-A0A933YJE7-F1
#
_cell.length_a   1.000
_cell.length_b   1.000
_cell.length_c   1.000
_cell.angle_alpha   90.00
_cell.angle_beta   90.00
_cell.angle_gamma   90.00
#
_symmetry.space_group_name_H-M   'P 1'
#
loop_
_entity.id
_entity.type
_entity.pdbx_description
1 polymer ?
#
loop_
_entity_poly.entity_id
_entity_poly.type
_entity_poly.pdbx_seq_one_letter_code
_entity_poly.pdbx_strand_id
1 'polypeptide(L)'
;TVKFAIHPVAGRMPGHMNVLLAEADIPYGDLVEMDEINPDMPQCDVALVVGANDVVNPAARYDKSTPIYGMPIIDADKAKTVYAIKRSKNPGFAGIDNELYFSDRTFMLFGDAKSVIGELVKQLSGNSQAH
;
A
#
# COMPACT_ATOMS: atom_id res chain seq x y z
N THR A 1 12.48 7.71 -7.91
CA THR A 1 11.44 8.70 -7.51
C THR A 1 10.56 8.05 -6.46
N VAL A 2 9.86 8.84 -5.65
CA VAL A 2 8.91 8.35 -4.64
C VAL A 2 7.57 9.05 -4.88
N LYS A 3 6.47 8.30 -4.85
CA LYS A 3 5.09 8.79 -4.98
C LYS A 3 4.23 8.11 -3.93
N PHE A 4 3.22 8.80 -3.42
CA PHE A 4 2.24 8.29 -2.47
C PHE A 4 0.92 8.05 -3.21
N ALA A 5 0.58 6.78 -3.42
CA ALA A 5 -0.68 6.38 -4.02
C ALA A 5 -1.83 6.50 -3.02
N ILE A 6 -2.79 7.38 -3.28
CA ILE A 6 -3.93 7.63 -2.39
C ILE A 6 -5.20 7.01 -2.95
N HIS A 7 -5.81 6.13 -2.17
CA HIS A 7 -7.12 5.58 -2.48
C HIS A 7 -8.21 6.47 -1.84
N PRO A 8 -9.28 6.83 -2.55
CA PRO A 8 -10.28 7.80 -2.07
C PRO A 8 -10.99 7.37 -0.77
N VAL A 9 -11.13 6.06 -0.55
CA VAL A 9 -11.72 5.49 0.67
C VAL A 9 -10.69 4.78 1.58
N ALA A 10 -9.39 5.07 1.41
CA ALA A 10 -8.40 4.60 2.38
C ALA A 10 -8.67 5.21 3.78
N GLY A 11 -8.56 4.37 4.82
CA GLY A 11 -8.80 4.77 6.20
C GLY A 11 -10.22 4.46 6.68
N ARG A 12 -10.82 5.39 7.43
CA ARG A 12 -12.15 5.26 8.06
C ARG A 12 -13.05 6.48 7.87
N MET A 13 -12.60 7.48 7.13
CA MET A 13 -13.37 8.66 6.75
C MET A 13 -12.95 9.13 5.35
N PRO A 14 -13.80 9.82 4.59
CA PRO A 14 -13.39 10.42 3.32
C PRO A 14 -12.17 11.34 3.50
N GLY A 15 -11.16 11.20 2.63
CA GLY A 15 -9.95 12.04 2.68
C GLY A 15 -9.03 11.78 3.88
N HIS A 16 -9.21 10.67 4.60
CA HIS A 16 -8.43 10.37 5.82
C HIS A 16 -6.92 10.48 5.57
N MET A 17 -6.43 9.87 4.49
CA MET A 17 -5.00 9.86 4.20
C MET A 17 -4.48 11.23 3.77
N ASN A 18 -5.28 12.02 3.03
CA ASN A 18 -4.89 13.37 2.63
C ASN A 18 -4.65 14.27 3.86
N VAL A 19 -5.50 14.14 4.90
CA VAL A 19 -5.32 14.88 6.16
C VAL A 19 -4.03 14.45 6.87
N LEU A 20 -3.82 13.15 7.08
CA LEU A 20 -2.64 12.66 7.79
C LEU A 20 -1.32 12.98 7.08
N LEU A 21 -1.32 12.95 5.73
CA LEU A 21 -0.13 13.25 4.94
C LEU A 21 0.15 14.75 4.87
N ALA A 22 -0.89 15.59 4.88
CA ALA A 22 -0.73 17.03 5.05
C ALA A 22 -0.18 17.38 6.43
N GLU A 23 -0.65 16.73 7.50
CA GLU A 23 -0.11 16.88 8.86
C GLU A 23 1.35 16.41 8.99
N ALA A 24 1.79 15.51 8.12
CA ALA A 24 3.16 15.01 8.04
C ALA A 24 4.05 15.84 7.08
N ASP A 25 3.58 17.00 6.60
CA ASP A 25 4.29 17.90 5.69
C ASP A 25 4.76 17.23 4.38
N ILE A 26 4.00 16.26 3.87
CA ILE A 26 4.30 15.63 2.57
C ILE A 26 3.94 16.60 1.43
N PRO A 27 4.85 16.84 0.46
CA PRO A 27 4.55 17.69 -0.68
C PRO A 27 3.34 17.19 -1.48
N TYR A 28 2.38 18.07 -1.76
CA TYR A 28 1.19 17.72 -2.54
C TYR A 28 1.51 17.11 -3.90
N GLY A 29 2.62 17.51 -4.54
CA GLY A 29 3.05 16.95 -5.82
C GLY A 29 3.49 15.48 -5.76
N ASP A 30 3.79 14.98 -4.56
CA ASP A 30 4.14 13.56 -4.34
C ASP A 30 2.90 12.73 -4.01
N LEU A 31 1.76 13.36 -3.71
CA LEU A 31 0.47 12.70 -3.49
C LEU A 31 -0.21 12.49 -4.85
N VAL A 32 -0.44 11.22 -5.21
CA VAL A 32 -1.00 10.86 -6.51
C VAL A 32 -2.25 10.03 -6.29
N GLU A 33 -3.37 10.48 -6.87
CA GLU A 33 -4.65 9.80 -6.75
C GLU A 33 -4.62 8.46 -7.52
N MET A 34 -5.47 7.52 -7.08
CA MET A 34 -5.53 6.15 -7.60
C MET A 34 -5.62 6.06 -9.13
N ASP A 35 -6.47 6.87 -9.77
CA ASP A 35 -6.65 6.83 -11.23
C ASP A 35 -5.42 7.30 -12.00
N GLU A 36 -4.62 8.19 -11.39
CA GLU A 36 -3.40 8.73 -11.98
C GLU A 36 -2.20 7.81 -11.76
N ILE A 37 -2.13 7.12 -10.62
CA ILE A 37 -1.00 6.23 -10.30
C ILE A 37 -1.14 4.85 -10.94
N ASN A 38 -2.35 4.34 -11.13
CA ASN A 38 -2.59 2.99 -11.65
C ASN A 38 -1.92 2.69 -13.01
N PRO A 39 -1.92 3.62 -13.99
CA PRO A 39 -1.18 3.45 -15.25
C PRO A 39 0.35 3.29 -15.06
N ASP A 40 0.92 3.85 -14.01
CA ASP A 40 2.35 3.80 -13.70
C ASP A 40 2.76 2.50 -12.99
N MET A 41 1.81 1.79 -12.36
CA MET A 41 2.11 0.61 -11.53
C MET A 41 2.92 -0.49 -12.24
N PRO A 42 2.70 -0.81 -13.53
CA PRO A 42 3.56 -1.77 -14.25
C PRO A 42 5.03 -1.37 -14.35
N GLN A 43 5.35 -0.07 -14.24
CA GLN A 43 6.71 0.45 -14.22
C GLN A 43 7.27 0.64 -12.81
N CYS A 44 6.44 0.48 -11.78
CA CYS A 44 6.83 0.61 -10.39
C CYS A 44 7.75 -0.55 -9.98
N ASP A 45 8.99 -0.25 -9.59
CA ASP A 45 9.94 -1.25 -9.10
C ASP A 45 9.48 -1.87 -7.79
N VAL A 46 9.01 -1.04 -6.86
CA VAL A 46 8.62 -1.44 -5.51
C VAL A 46 7.37 -0.69 -5.06
N ALA A 47 6.30 -1.43 -4.74
CA ALA A 47 5.14 -0.91 -4.03
C ALA A 47 5.23 -1.22 -2.54
N LEU A 48 5.30 -0.18 -1.70
CA LEU A 48 5.27 -0.32 -0.25
C LEU A 48 3.84 -0.09 0.28
N VAL A 49 3.15 -1.18 0.59
CA VAL A 49 1.78 -1.17 1.11
C VAL A 49 1.79 -1.10 2.63
N VAL A 50 1.43 0.06 3.18
CA VAL A 50 1.45 0.30 4.64
C VAL A 50 0.04 0.23 5.20
N GLY A 51 -0.28 -0.82 5.97
CA GLY A 51 -1.55 -0.94 6.71
C GLY A 51 -2.83 -1.05 5.87
N ALA A 52 -2.76 -0.94 4.55
CA ALA A 52 -3.88 -1.13 3.65
C ALA A 52 -4.24 -2.63 3.50
N ASN A 53 -5.50 -2.91 3.13
CA ASN A 53 -5.94 -4.27 2.81
C ASN A 53 -6.94 -4.24 1.64
N ASP A 54 -8.18 -3.85 1.89
CA ASP A 54 -9.25 -3.95 0.89
C ASP A 54 -8.98 -3.10 -0.36
N VAL A 55 -8.40 -1.91 -0.18
CA VAL A 55 -8.08 -0.94 -1.25
C VAL A 55 -6.94 -1.35 -2.19
N VAL A 56 -6.31 -2.49 -1.93
CA VAL A 56 -5.26 -3.10 -2.78
C VAL A 56 -5.59 -4.57 -3.08
N ASN A 57 -6.81 -5.04 -2.81
CA ASN A 57 -7.19 -6.43 -2.98
C ASN A 57 -7.66 -6.69 -4.43
N PRO A 58 -6.89 -7.43 -5.26
CA PRO A 58 -7.22 -7.59 -6.68
C PRO A 58 -8.48 -8.42 -6.95
N ALA A 59 -9.00 -9.14 -5.95
CA ALA A 59 -10.31 -9.79 -6.01
C ALA A 59 -11.45 -8.83 -6.40
N ALA A 60 -11.33 -7.53 -6.05
CA ALA A 60 -12.28 -6.50 -6.45
C ALA A 60 -12.48 -6.41 -7.98
N ARG A 61 -11.48 -6.78 -8.77
CA ARG A 61 -11.53 -6.70 -10.24
C ARG A 61 -12.35 -7.81 -10.89
N TYR A 62 -12.50 -8.97 -10.25
CA TYR A 62 -13.01 -10.16 -10.94
C TYR A 62 -13.95 -11.04 -10.11
N ASP A 63 -13.82 -11.09 -8.78
CA ASP A 63 -14.57 -12.03 -7.95
C ASP A 63 -15.91 -11.46 -7.51
N LYS A 64 -16.94 -11.75 -8.30
CA LYS A 64 -18.34 -11.36 -8.07
C LYS A 64 -18.94 -11.88 -6.76
N SER A 65 -18.32 -12.86 -6.11
CA SER A 65 -18.80 -13.39 -4.83
C SER A 65 -18.42 -12.52 -3.64
N THR A 66 -17.47 -11.60 -3.83
CA THR A 66 -16.93 -10.77 -2.75
C THR A 66 -17.68 -9.44 -2.59
N PRO A 67 -17.74 -8.88 -1.37
CA PRO A 67 -18.38 -7.58 -1.13
C PRO A 67 -17.61 -6.40 -1.75
N ILE A 68 -16.38 -6.62 -2.23
CA ILE A 68 -15.55 -5.59 -2.86
C ILE A 68 -15.58 -5.66 -4.39
N TYR A 69 -16.37 -6.56 -4.99
CA TYR A 69 -16.46 -6.65 -6.44
C TYR A 69 -16.90 -5.31 -7.06
N GLY A 70 -16.13 -4.84 -8.05
CA GLY A 70 -16.36 -3.57 -8.73
C GLY A 70 -15.89 -2.34 -7.94
N MET A 71 -15.36 -2.51 -6.73
CA MET A 71 -14.66 -1.42 -6.03
C MET A 71 -13.38 -1.11 -6.80
N PRO A 72 -13.13 0.16 -7.18
CA PRO A 72 -11.83 0.52 -7.74
C PRO A 72 -10.75 0.32 -6.66
N ILE A 73 -9.54 -0.01 -7.07
CA ILE A 73 -8.42 -0.30 -6.16
C ILE A 73 -7.12 0.31 -6.72
N ILE A 74 -6.10 0.42 -5.87
CA ILE A 74 -4.73 0.64 -6.35
C ILE A 74 -4.18 -0.71 -6.82
N ASP A 75 -3.68 -0.74 -8.06
CA ASP A 75 -3.12 -1.93 -8.71
C ASP A 75 -1.70 -2.27 -8.20
N ALA A 76 -1.55 -2.39 -6.88
CA ALA A 76 -0.29 -2.74 -6.21
C ALA A 76 0.33 -4.04 -6.72
N ASP A 77 -0.51 -5.00 -7.11
CA ASP A 77 -0.10 -6.29 -7.67
C ASP A 77 0.59 -6.18 -9.05
N LYS A 78 0.47 -5.03 -9.74
CA LYS A 78 1.15 -4.79 -11.02
C LYS A 78 2.58 -4.30 -10.85
N ALA A 79 3.00 -3.87 -9.66
CA ALA A 79 4.40 -3.53 -9.40
C ALA A 79 5.32 -4.75 -9.54
N LYS A 80 6.62 -4.52 -9.78
CA LYS A 80 7.60 -5.62 -9.90
C LYS A 80 7.73 -6.39 -8.59
N THR A 81 7.80 -5.66 -7.47
CA THR A 81 7.84 -6.22 -6.10
C THR A 81 6.91 -5.46 -5.18
N VAL A 82 6.28 -6.17 -4.25
CA VAL A 82 5.40 -5.58 -3.23
C VAL A 82 5.95 -5.89 -1.84
N TYR A 83 6.09 -4.87 -0.99
CA TYR A 83 6.32 -5.06 0.44
C TYR A 83 5.06 -4.63 1.18
N ALA A 84 4.49 -5.52 2.00
CA ALA A 84 3.27 -5.23 2.73
C ALA A 84 3.53 -5.24 4.24
N ILE A 85 3.38 -4.07 4.88
CA ILE A 85 3.57 -3.88 6.32
C ILE A 85 2.23 -4.00 7.03
N LYS A 86 2.06 -5.10 7.79
CA LYS A 86 0.85 -5.39 8.58
C LYS A 86 1.21 -6.27 9.78
N ARG A 87 0.36 -6.32 10.81
CA ARG A 87 0.58 -7.20 11.97
C ARG A 87 0.35 -8.68 11.68
N SER A 88 -0.51 -9.00 10.70
CA SER A 88 -0.84 -10.36 10.27
C SER A 88 -1.42 -10.34 8.86
N LYS A 89 -1.80 -11.52 8.33
CA LYS A 89 -2.56 -11.66 7.08
C LYS A 89 -4.08 -11.50 7.26
N ASN A 90 -4.54 -11.12 8.46
CA ASN A 90 -5.96 -11.05 8.75
C ASN A 90 -6.70 -10.10 7.78
N PRO A 91 -7.96 -10.40 7.45
CA PRO A 91 -8.81 -9.56 6.62
C PRO A 91 -8.93 -8.11 7.07
N GLY A 92 -9.29 -7.26 6.10
CA GLY A 92 -9.64 -5.85 6.33
C GLY A 92 -11.09 -5.67 6.79
N PHE A 93 -11.69 -4.55 6.39
CA PHE A 93 -13.08 -4.25 6.71
C PHE A 93 -14.06 -5.18 5.99
N ALA A 94 -13.72 -5.55 4.74
CA ALA A 94 -14.51 -6.47 3.92
C ALA A 94 -14.57 -7.91 4.46
N GLY A 95 -13.70 -8.28 5.41
CA GLY A 95 -13.71 -9.60 6.03
C GLY A 95 -13.28 -10.75 5.12
N ILE A 96 -12.62 -10.45 4.00
CA ILE A 96 -12.08 -11.45 3.06
C ILE A 96 -10.55 -11.45 3.04
N ASP A 97 -9.98 -12.59 2.67
CA ASP A 97 -8.55 -12.70 2.41
C ASP A 97 -8.14 -11.86 1.19
N ASN A 98 -6.88 -11.46 1.17
CA ASN A 98 -6.31 -10.66 0.10
C ASN A 98 -5.19 -11.42 -0.60
N GLU A 99 -5.47 -11.83 -1.83
CA GLU A 99 -4.57 -12.61 -2.69
C GLU A 99 -3.23 -11.92 -2.95
N LEU A 100 -3.17 -10.58 -2.88
CA LEU A 100 -1.92 -9.82 -2.97
C LEU A 100 -0.90 -10.35 -1.95
N TYR A 101 -1.34 -10.75 -0.77
CA TYR A 101 -0.48 -11.21 0.34
C TYR A 101 -0.09 -12.68 0.26
N PHE A 102 -0.49 -13.36 -0.81
CA PHE A 102 -0.10 -14.73 -1.12
C PHE A 102 0.67 -14.84 -2.44
N SER A 103 0.78 -13.75 -3.20
CA SER A 103 1.61 -13.65 -4.40
C SER A 103 3.10 -13.86 -4.09
N ASP A 104 3.81 -14.58 -4.96
CA ASP A 104 5.27 -14.79 -4.87
C ASP A 104 6.06 -13.48 -4.99
N ARG A 105 5.46 -12.43 -5.54
CA ARG A 105 6.06 -11.09 -5.66
C ARG A 105 5.84 -10.20 -4.43
N THR A 106 5.16 -10.72 -3.41
CA THR A 106 4.80 -9.96 -2.21
C THR A 106 5.53 -10.48 -0.98
N PHE A 107 6.32 -9.59 -0.38
CA PHE A 107 7.01 -9.84 0.88
C PHE A 107 6.23 -9.21 2.03
N MET A 108 5.80 -10.07 2.96
CA MET A 108 5.08 -9.64 4.16
C MET A 108 6.07 -9.21 5.24
N LEU A 109 6.01 -7.95 5.65
CA LEU A 109 6.79 -7.40 6.75
C LEU A 109 5.89 -7.31 7.98
N PHE A 110 5.94 -8.32 8.84
CA PHE A 110 5.04 -8.41 9.98
C PHE A 110 5.44 -7.47 11.11
N GLY A 111 4.51 -6.61 11.54
CA GLY A 111 4.71 -5.73 12.70
C GLY A 111 3.77 -4.54 12.74
N ASP A 112 3.93 -3.73 13.79
CA ASP A 112 3.38 -2.38 13.84
C ASP A 112 4.05 -1.49 12.78
N ALA A 113 3.26 -0.69 12.06
CA ALA A 113 3.75 0.07 10.91
C ALA A 113 4.85 1.06 11.27
N LYS A 114 4.68 1.80 12.38
CA LYS A 114 5.67 2.78 12.83
C LYS A 114 6.98 2.10 13.21
N SER A 115 6.89 0.97 13.90
CA SER A 115 8.06 0.21 14.36
C SER A 115 8.86 -0.35 13.18
N VAL A 116 8.18 -1.03 12.23
CA VAL A 116 8.83 -1.62 11.04
C VAL A 116 9.45 -0.54 10.16
N ILE A 117 8.72 0.55 9.88
CA ILE A 117 9.24 1.66 9.07
C ILE A 117 10.43 2.32 9.77
N GLY A 118 10.37 2.54 11.08
CA GLY A 118 11.47 3.11 11.85
C GLY A 118 12.75 2.26 11.77
N GLU A 119 12.61 0.93 11.84
CA GLU A 119 13.73 0.02 11.66
C GLU A 119 14.28 0.05 10.23
N LEU A 120 13.41 0.04 9.21
CA LEU A 120 13.83 0.18 7.81
C LEU A 120 14.62 1.47 7.57
N VAL A 121 14.13 2.60 8.08
CA VAL A 121 14.83 3.89 7.98
C VAL A 121 16.19 3.81 8.66
N LYS A 122 16.28 3.23 9.85
CA LYS A 122 17.55 3.05 10.56
C LYS A 122 18.56 2.25 9.72
N GLN A 123 18.14 1.11 9.17
CA GLN A 123 18.99 0.26 8.32
C GLN A 123 19.45 0.99 7.05
N LEU A 124 18.56 1.75 6.41
CA LEU A 124 18.90 2.52 5.20
C LEU A 124 19.79 3.73 5.49
N SER A 125 19.60 4.41 6.63
CA SER A 125 20.42 5.54 7.06
C SER A 125 21.80 5.14 7.58
N GLY A 126 21.94 3.89 8.05
CA GLY A 126 23.15 3.35 8.68
C GLY A 126 24.26 2.91 7.72
N ASN A 127 23.98 2.85 6.42
CA ASN A 127 24.93 2.36 5.40
C ASN A 127 25.65 3.47 4.60
N SER A 128 25.55 4.74 5.00
CA SER A 128 26.39 5.81 4.42
C SER A 128 27.81 5.85 5.00
N GLN A 129 28.15 4.97 5.96
CA GLN A 129 29.52 4.73 6.43
C GLN A 129 29.72 3.24 6.75
N ALA A 130 29.87 2.39 5.73
CA ALA A 130 30.51 1.09 5.87
C ALA A 130 30.97 0.55 4.49
N HIS A 131 32.28 0.71 4.25
CA HIS A 131 33.15 0.15 3.20
C HIS A 131 32.93 0.57 1.74
#